data_AF-B8IVV3-F1
#
_entry.id   AF-B8IVV3-F1
#
_cell.length_a   1.000
_cell.length_b   1.000
_cell.length_c   1.000
_cell.angle_alpha   90.00
_cell.angle_beta   90.00
_cell.angle_gamma   90.00
#
_symmetry.space_group_name_H-M   'P 1'
#
loop_
_entity.id
_entity.type
_entity.pdbx_description
1 polymer ?
#
loop_
_entity_poly.entity_id
_entity_poly.type
_entity_poly.pdbx_seq_one_letter_code
_entity_poly.pdbx_strand_id
1 'polypeptide(L)' 'MRLAEPAQTTLDGLPTAAASGHAPAVEVMRRLTFDIPEALHRRIRIYCAENDQRMADVIRDLLEERFPAW' A
#
# COMPACT_ATOMS: atom_id res chain seq x y z
N MET A 1 60.52 -20.71 9.96
CA MET A 1 59.58 -20.19 10.96
C MET A 1 58.17 -20.52 10.47
N ARG A 2 57.64 -21.67 10.91
CA ARG A 2 56.33 -22.22 10.54
C ARG A 2 55.25 -21.34 11.18
N LEU A 3 54.39 -20.71 10.38
CA LEU A 3 53.18 -20.06 10.88
C LEU A 3 52.17 -21.16 11.25
N ALA A 4 51.76 -21.17 12.51
CA ALA A 4 50.80 -22.10 13.09
C ALA A 4 49.37 -21.58 12.87
N GLU A 5 48.48 -22.47 12.42
CA GLU A 5 47.03 -22.40 12.64
C GLU A 5 46.78 -22.71 14.13
N PRO A 6 45.80 -22.09 14.82
CA PRO A 6 44.38 -22.46 14.74
C PRO A 6 43.46 -21.20 14.93
N ALA A 7 42.13 -21.19 14.95
CA ALA A 7 41.16 -22.13 15.46
C ALA A 7 39.78 -21.79 14.87
N GLN A 8 39.05 -22.84 14.51
CA GLN A 8 37.62 -22.81 14.24
C GLN A 8 36.89 -22.71 15.59
N THR A 9 35.97 -21.75 15.73
CA THR A 9 34.97 -21.76 16.81
C THR A 9 33.59 -21.50 16.20
N THR A 10 32.82 -22.59 16.13
CA THR A 10 31.39 -22.66 15.83
C THR A 10 30.57 -21.97 16.92
N LEU A 11 29.60 -21.14 16.55
CA LEU A 11 28.52 -20.68 17.42
C LEU A 11 27.20 -20.71 16.65
N ASP A 12 26.51 -21.83 16.81
CA ASP A 12 25.08 -21.97 17.08
C ASP A 12 24.07 -20.97 16.48
N GLY A 13 23.10 -21.55 15.78
CA GLY A 13 21.70 -21.18 15.97
C GLY A 13 21.26 -19.86 15.37
N LEU A 14 20.93 -19.89 14.07
CA LEU A 14 20.02 -18.90 13.51
C LEU A 14 18.68 -18.99 14.27
N PRO A 15 18.20 -17.92 14.92
CA PRO A 15 16.82 -17.89 15.37
C PRO A 15 15.92 -17.91 14.13
N THR A 16 15.38 -19.09 13.85
CA THR A 16 14.17 -19.26 13.03
C THR A 16 13.01 -18.69 13.81
N ALA A 17 12.71 -17.43 13.53
CA ALA A 17 11.39 -16.89 13.70
C ALA A 17 11.21 -15.91 12.55
N ALA A 18 10.88 -16.47 11.39
CA ALA A 18 10.18 -15.75 10.35
C ALA A 18 8.88 -15.25 10.97
N ALA A 19 8.96 -14.09 11.62
CA ALA A 19 7.81 -13.25 11.84
C ALA A 19 7.36 -12.85 10.43
N SER A 20 6.50 -13.68 9.85
CA SER A 20 5.68 -13.32 8.71
C SER A 20 4.69 -12.28 9.24
N GLY A 21 5.21 -11.08 9.51
CA GLY A 21 4.42 -9.89 9.57
C GLY A 21 3.98 -9.67 8.14
N HIS A 22 2.77 -10.15 7.82
CA HIS A 22 1.98 -9.59 6.74
C HIS A 22 1.69 -8.14 7.12
N ALA A 23 2.70 -7.28 7.01
CA ALA A 23 2.47 -5.85 6.93
C ALA A 23 1.55 -5.70 5.73
N PRO A 24 0.38 -5.04 5.87
CA PRO A 24 -0.48 -4.82 4.73
C PRO A 24 0.39 -4.16 3.68
N ALA A 25 0.51 -4.78 2.51
CA ALA A 25 1.24 -4.20 1.40
C ALA A 25 0.58 -2.85 1.16
N VAL A 26 1.23 -1.76 1.60
CA VAL A 26 0.74 -0.41 1.41
C VAL A 26 0.81 -0.19 -0.09
N GLU A 27 -0.31 -0.42 -0.75
CA GLU A 27 -0.40 -0.33 -2.19
C GLU A 27 0.01 1.08 -2.60
N VAL A 28 0.91 1.17 -3.58
CA VAL A 28 1.53 2.44 -3.96
C VAL A 28 0.46 3.32 -4.59
N MET A 29 -0.07 4.26 -3.81
CA MET A 29 -1.08 5.21 -4.30
C MET A 29 -0.50 6.10 -5.40
N ARG A 30 -1.14 6.06 -6.58
CA ARG A 30 -0.83 6.97 -7.69
C ARG A 30 -1.82 8.14 -7.70
N ARG A 31 -1.32 9.34 -7.99
CA ARG A 31 -2.15 10.55 -8.14
C ARG A 31 -2.77 10.57 -9.53
N LEU A 32 -4.09 10.68 -9.57
CA LEU A 32 -4.85 10.89 -10.80
C LEU A 32 -5.24 12.37 -10.89
N THR A 33 -4.84 13.05 -11.97
CA THR A 33 -5.12 14.48 -12.19
C THR A 33 -5.86 14.65 -13.52
N PHE A 34 -7.09 15.17 -13.46
CA PHE A 34 -7.91 15.50 -14.62
C PHE A 34 -8.92 16.58 -14.24
N ASP A 35 -9.38 17.33 -15.24
CA ASP A 35 -10.41 18.32 -15.07
C ASP A 35 -11.80 17.72 -15.28
N ILE A 36 -12.79 18.21 -14.53
CA ILE A 36 -14.20 17.87 -14.71
C ILE A 36 -15.04 19.15 -14.85
N PRO A 37 -16.16 19.11 -15.59
CA PRO A 37 -17.07 20.25 -15.65
C PRO A 37 -17.56 20.65 -14.26
N GLU A 38 -17.70 21.95 -14.00
CA GLU A 38 -18.16 22.49 -12.71
C GLU A 38 -19.48 21.86 -12.26
N ALA A 39 -20.42 21.70 -13.20
CA ALA A 39 -21.72 21.08 -12.93
C ALA A 39 -21.61 19.62 -12.45
N LEU A 40 -20.60 18.88 -12.93
CA LEU A 40 -20.32 17.52 -12.43
C LEU A 40 -19.70 17.57 -11.04
N HIS A 41 -18.69 18.41 -10.84
CA HIS A 41 -18.05 18.59 -9.54
C HIS A 41 -19.05 18.99 -8.44
N ARG A 42 -19.98 19.90 -8.75
CA ARG A 42 -21.05 20.33 -7.84
C ARG A 42 -21.94 19.16 -7.43
N ARG A 43 -22.36 18.32 -8.38
CA ARG A 43 -23.18 17.14 -8.09
C ARG A 43 -22.45 16.14 -7.20
N ILE A 44 -21.18 15.86 -7.50
CA ILE A 44 -20.34 14.98 -6.69
C ILE A 44 -20.19 15.53 -5.26
N ARG A 45 -19.97 16.84 -5.12
CA ARG A 45 -19.83 17.49 -3.81
C ARG A 45 -21.11 17.38 -2.97
N ILE A 46 -22.29 17.59 -3.58
CA ILE A 46 -23.58 17.43 -2.89
C ILE A 46 -23.75 15.99 -2.42
N TYR A 47 -23.53 15.01 -3.31
CA TYR A 47 -23.59 13.60 -2.97
C TYR A 47 -22.69 13.23 -1.79
N CYS A 48 -21.44 13.70 -1.78
CA CYS A 48 -20.50 13.43 -0.70
C CYS A 48 -20.96 14.04 0.64
N ALA A 49 -21.57 15.23 0.61
CA ALA A 49 -22.09 15.89 1.81
C ALA A 49 -23.33 15.19 2.39
N GLU A 50 -24.18 14.62 1.53
CA GLU A 50 -25.37 13.86 1.95
C GLU A 50 -25.02 12.50 2.56
N ASN A 51 -23.93 11.88 2.11
CA ASN A 51 -23.52 10.54 2.51
C ASN A 51 -22.40 10.52 3.56
N ASP A 52 -21.94 11.68 4.05
CA ASP A 52 -20.79 11.83 4.96
C ASP A 52 -19.52 11.13 4.44
N GLN A 53 -19.29 11.18 3.12
CA GLN A 53 -18.16 10.51 2.46
C GLN A 53 -17.12 11.51 1.96
N ARG A 54 -15.85 11.07 1.92
CA ARG A 54 -14.80 11.85 1.27
C ARG A 54 -14.87 11.63 -0.23
N MET A 55 -14.75 12.72 -0.99
CA MET A 55 -14.77 12.68 -2.45
C MET A 55 -13.72 11.72 -3.04
N ALA A 56 -12.53 11.66 -2.44
CA ALA A 56 -11.47 10.76 -2.89
C ALA A 56 -11.85 9.27 -2.75
N ASP A 57 -12.63 8.92 -1.72
CA ASP A 57 -13.07 7.54 -1.49
C ASP A 57 -14.20 7.18 -2.47
N VAL A 58 -15.15 8.09 -2.69
CA VAL A 58 -16.23 7.90 -3.69
C VAL A 58 -15.66 7.72 -5.10
N ILE A 59 -14.67 8.54 -5.49
CA ILE A 59 -14.04 8.42 -6.81
C ILE A 59 -13.21 7.14 -6.91
N ARG A 60 -12.55 6.71 -5.83
CA ARG A 60 -11.81 5.44 -5.80
C ARG A 60 -12.75 4.25 -5.99
N ASP A 61 -13.86 4.23 -5.29
CA ASP A 61 -14.88 3.18 -5.37
C ASP A 61 -15.47 3.10 -6.79
N LEU A 62 -15.84 4.24 -7.38
CA LEU A 62 -16.32 4.32 -8.77
C LEU A 62 -15.29 3.79 -9.78
N LEU A 63 -14.00 4.02 -9.55
CA LEU A 63 -12.94 3.50 -10.41
C LEU A 63 -12.76 1.99 -10.24
N GLU A 64 -12.85 1.47 -9.02
CA GLU A 64 -12.75 0.03 -8.73
C GLU A 64 -13.92 -0.75 -9.32
N GLU A 65 -15.15 -0.23 -9.23
CA GLU A 65 -16.34 -0.81 -9.87
C GLU A 65 -16.19 -0.91 -11.40
N ARG A 66 -15.54 0.08 -12.01
CA ARG A 66 -15.36 0.15 -13.47
C ARG A 66 -14.14 -0.64 -13.96
N PHE A 67 -13.09 -0.72 -13.15
CA PHE A 67 -11.82 -1.36 -13.48
C PHE A 67 -11.44 -2.37 -12.38
N PRO A 68 -12.19 -3.48 -12.24
CA PRO A 68 -11.89 -4.47 -11.22
C PRO A 68 -10.52 -5.11 -11.50
N ALA A 69 -9.77 -5.41 -10.44
CA ALA A 69 -8.54 -6.20 -10.54
C ALA A 69 -8.86 -7.58 -11.15
N TRP A 70 -8.31 -7.87 -12.34
CA TRP A 70 -8.38 -9.17 -13.00
C TRP A 70 -7.33 -10.14 -12.46
#